data_AF-A0A934GFD4-F1
#
_entry.id   AF-A0A934GFD4-F1
#
_cell.length_a   1.000
_cell.length_b   1.000
_cell.length_c   1.000
_cell.angle_alpha   90.00
_cell.angle_beta   90.00
_cell.angle_gamma   90.00
#
_symmetry.space_group_name_H-M   'P 1'
#
loop_
_entity.id
_entity.type
_entity.pdbx_description
1 polymer ?
#
loop_
_entity_poly.entity_id
_entity_poly.type
_entity_poly.pdbx_seq_one_letter_code
_entity_poly.pdbx_strand_id
1 'polypeptide(L)'
;MTRPTPNRTVDPARIKDLRIRDLRCTLGGWQAATGANLSVIGRALQHQNVSTTAIHARLNLDSVREAMQQATSAMLVDGGIGRAAEVKPILGTKKNAARS
;
A
#
# COMPACT_ATOMS: atom_id res chain seq x y z
N MET A 1 36.11 29.42 -5.57
CA MET A 1 35.95 27.96 -5.72
C MET A 1 34.49 27.64 -6.01
N THR A 2 34.10 27.65 -7.27
CA THR A 2 32.74 27.34 -7.74
C THR A 2 32.57 25.82 -7.78
N ARG A 3 31.70 25.30 -6.92
CA ARG A 3 31.35 23.88 -6.88
C ARG A 3 30.55 23.52 -8.14
N PRO A 4 30.89 22.45 -8.89
CA PRO A 4 30.20 22.13 -10.13
C PRO A 4 28.74 21.74 -9.85
N THR A 5 27.86 22.21 -10.73
CA THR A 5 26.40 22.02 -10.68
C THR A 5 26.03 20.55 -10.91
N PRO A 6 25.04 20.01 -10.17
CA PRO A 6 24.60 18.64 -10.39
C PRO A 6 23.90 18.53 -11.74
N ASN A 7 24.23 17.46 -12.47
CA ASN A 7 23.73 17.12 -13.80
C ASN A 7 22.19 17.25 -13.87
N ARG A 8 21.70 18.08 -14.81
CA ARG A 8 20.31 18.54 -14.92
C ARG A 8 19.73 18.06 -16.25
N THR A 9 19.19 16.85 -16.26
CA THR A 9 18.36 16.38 -17.37
C THR A 9 17.08 15.78 -16.82
N VAL A 10 15.98 16.54 -16.95
CA VAL A 10 14.63 16.01 -17.19
C VAL A 10 13.76 17.13 -17.79
N ASP A 11 13.13 16.81 -18.91
CA ASP A 11 12.08 17.55 -19.63
C ASP A 11 10.94 16.54 -19.92
N PRO A 12 9.67 16.92 -20.11
CA PRO A 12 8.77 17.77 -19.34
C PRO A 12 7.63 16.90 -18.76
N ALA A 13 7.74 16.51 -17.50
CA ALA A 13 6.56 16.22 -16.68
C ALA A 13 6.78 16.85 -15.29
N ARG A 14 6.91 18.18 -15.31
CA ARG A 14 6.85 19.12 -14.18
C ARG A 14 7.89 19.08 -13.05
N ILE A 15 8.86 18.16 -13.01
CA ILE A 15 9.85 18.18 -11.92
C ILE A 15 11.17 18.80 -12.40
N LYS A 16 11.22 20.15 -12.39
CA LYS A 16 12.48 20.89 -12.56
C LYS A 16 13.37 20.62 -11.33
N ASP A 17 14.66 20.35 -11.55
CA ASP A 17 15.66 20.12 -10.48
C ASP A 17 15.45 18.85 -9.62
N LEU A 18 15.02 17.75 -10.24
CA LEU A 18 14.99 16.44 -9.58
C LEU A 18 16.39 16.03 -9.12
N ARG A 19 16.57 15.81 -7.80
CA ARG A 19 17.80 15.22 -7.25
C ARG A 19 17.58 13.73 -6.97
N ILE A 20 18.66 12.96 -7.00
CA ILE A 20 18.65 11.54 -6.61
C ILE A 20 18.13 11.32 -5.18
N ARG A 21 18.28 12.33 -4.31
CA ARG A 21 17.71 12.34 -2.96
C ARG A 21 16.18 12.31 -2.96
N ASP A 22 15.56 13.01 -3.90
CA ASP A 22 14.11 13.12 -3.98
C ASP A 22 13.52 11.78 -4.43
N LEU A 23 14.16 11.13 -5.41
CA LEU A 23 13.86 9.75 -5.79
C LEU A 23 14.01 8.78 -4.61
N ARG A 24 15.07 8.93 -3.81
CA ARG A 24 15.27 8.11 -2.61
C ARG A 24 14.18 8.35 -1.57
N CYS A 25 13.70 9.58 -1.43
CA CYS A 25 12.59 9.93 -0.55
C CYS A 25 11.27 9.29 -1.02
N THR A 26 10.97 9.42 -2.32
CA THR A 26 9.82 8.79 -2.96
C THR A 26 9.85 7.27 -2.77
N LEU A 27 10.98 6.62 -3.03
CA LEU A 27 11.13 5.17 -2.86
C LEU A 27 10.88 4.72 -1.40
N GLY A 28 11.37 5.47 -0.40
CA GLY A 28 11.11 5.17 1.00
C GLY A 28 9.64 5.32 1.39
N GLY A 29 8.97 6.34 0.86
CA GLY A 29 7.52 6.54 1.03
C GLY A 29 6.71 5.41 0.41
N TRP A 30 7.06 4.95 -0.79
CA TRP A 30 6.39 3.81 -1.45
C TRP A 30 6.56 2.50 -0.69
N GLN A 31 7.75 2.19 -0.19
CA GLN A 31 7.96 0.98 0.62
C GLN A 31 7.14 1.03 1.92
N ALA A 32 7.08 2.21 2.56
CA ALA A 32 6.21 2.41 3.70
C ALA A 32 4.76 2.17 3.30
N ALA A 33 4.28 2.80 2.20
CA ALA A 33 2.95 2.65 1.60
C ALA A 33 2.52 1.18 1.47
N THR A 34 3.43 0.33 0.98
CA THR A 34 3.20 -1.10 0.77
C THR A 34 3.29 -1.95 2.05
N GLY A 35 3.49 -1.34 3.23
CA GLY A 35 3.56 -2.03 4.51
C GLY A 35 4.93 -2.62 4.85
N ALA A 36 6.01 -2.22 4.17
CA ALA A 36 7.35 -2.66 4.53
C ALA A 36 7.75 -2.10 5.91
N ASN A 37 8.37 -2.94 6.73
CA ASN A 37 8.79 -2.51 8.06
C ASN A 37 10.02 -1.58 8.00
N LEU A 38 10.25 -0.84 9.09
CA LEU A 38 11.28 0.19 9.16
C LEU A 38 12.71 -0.36 8.93
N SER A 39 12.97 -1.58 9.41
CA SER A 39 14.28 -2.22 9.26
C SER A 39 14.59 -2.59 7.81
N VAL A 40 13.59 -3.08 7.07
CA VAL A 40 13.69 -3.41 5.64
C VAL A 40 13.93 -2.14 4.83
N ILE A 41 13.13 -1.09 5.07
CA ILE A 41 13.28 0.21 4.37
C ILE A 41 14.67 0.80 4.65
N GLY A 42 15.11 0.77 5.91
CA GLY A 42 16.42 1.31 6.30
C GLY A 42 17.58 0.60 5.61
N ARG A 43 17.51 -0.72 5.50
CA ARG A 43 18.53 -1.52 4.80
C ARG A 43 18.49 -1.30 3.28
N ALA A 44 17.30 -1.23 2.68
CA ALA A 44 17.12 -0.94 1.26
C ALA A 44 17.66 0.44 0.84
N LEU A 45 17.53 1.45 1.71
CA LEU A 45 18.02 2.81 1.47
C LEU A 45 19.45 3.07 1.99
N GLN A 46 20.10 2.04 2.55
CA GLN A 46 21.41 2.13 3.22
C GLN A 46 21.49 3.25 4.25
N HIS A 47 20.45 3.36 5.09
CA HIS A 47 20.45 4.25 6.24
C HIS A 47 21.25 3.64 7.39
N GLN A 48 22.22 4.40 7.87
CA GLN A 48 23.04 4.03 9.04
C GLN A 48 22.27 4.19 10.36
N ASN A 49 21.31 5.12 10.40
CA ASN A 49 20.53 5.40 11.60
C ASN A 49 19.05 5.18 11.34
N VAL A 50 18.42 4.41 12.22
CA VAL A 50 16.98 4.11 12.22
C VAL A 50 16.14 5.38 12.30
N SER A 51 16.61 6.42 13.01
CA SER A 51 15.94 7.72 13.10
C SER A 51 15.72 8.38 11.73
N THR A 52 16.63 8.16 10.78
CA THR A 52 16.52 8.69 9.41
C THR A 52 15.42 7.99 8.63
N THR A 53 15.21 6.70 8.88
CA THR A 53 14.16 5.91 8.24
C THR A 53 12.78 6.21 8.83
N ALA A 54 12.70 6.57 10.12
CA ALA A 54 11.43 6.81 10.83
C ALA A 54 10.56 7.89 10.18
N ILE A 55 11.17 8.79 9.39
CA ILE A 55 10.48 9.81 8.61
C ILE A 55 9.52 9.18 7.59
N HIS A 56 9.85 8.02 7.00
CA HIS A 56 9.01 7.35 6.01
C HIS A 56 7.79 6.65 6.62
N ALA A 57 7.86 6.20 7.87
CA ALA A 57 6.74 5.54 8.54
C ALA A 57 5.57 6.49 8.86
N ARG A 58 5.85 7.79 9.00
CA ARG A 58 4.84 8.80 9.36
C ARG A 58 3.92 9.17 8.20
N LEU A 59 4.37 8.95 6.96
CA LEU A 59 3.64 9.39 5.76
C LEU A 59 2.41 8.49 5.45
N ASN A 60 2.28 7.35 6.14
CA ASN A 60 1.42 6.26 5.72
C ASN A 60 0.56 5.68 6.86
N LEU A 61 -0.13 6.55 7.59
CA LEU A 61 -1.02 6.14 8.67
C LEU A 61 -2.22 5.31 8.16
N ASP A 62 -2.62 5.48 6.91
CA ASP A 62 -3.76 4.76 6.32
C ASP A 62 -3.45 3.27 6.08
N SER A 63 -2.23 2.91 5.69
CA SER A 63 -1.86 1.49 5.54
C SER A 63 -1.97 0.68 6.82
N VAL A 64 -1.81 1.31 7.99
CA VAL A 64 -1.89 0.62 9.28
C VAL A 64 -3.32 0.18 9.51
N ARG A 65 -4.30 1.03 9.16
CA ARG A 65 -5.72 0.69 9.20
C ARG A 65 -6.04 -0.44 8.24
N GLU A 66 -5.57 -0.36 6.99
CA GLU A 66 -5.80 -1.40 5.99
C GLU A 66 -5.18 -2.74 6.40
N ALA A 67 -3.93 -2.74 6.88
CA ALA A 67 -3.25 -3.94 7.35
C ALA A 67 -3.98 -4.56 8.55
N MET A 68 -4.46 -3.74 9.50
CA MET A 68 -5.27 -4.23 10.61
C MET A 68 -6.60 -4.82 10.15
N GLN A 69 -7.29 -4.18 9.20
CA GLN A 69 -8.53 -4.70 8.64
C GLN A 69 -8.30 -6.03 7.93
N GLN A 70 -7.27 -6.13 7.08
CA GLN A 70 -6.91 -7.37 6.40
C GLN A 70 -6.58 -8.50 7.38
N ALA A 71 -5.75 -8.23 8.40
CA ALA A 71 -5.41 -9.21 9.42
C ALA A 71 -6.66 -9.66 10.20
N THR A 72 -7.52 -8.71 10.60
CA THR A 72 -8.76 -9.01 11.32
C THR A 72 -9.71 -9.83 10.46
N SER A 73 -9.88 -9.48 9.18
CA SER A 73 -10.69 -10.25 8.24
C SER A 73 -10.16 -11.66 8.04
N ALA A 74 -8.84 -11.84 7.89
CA ALA A 74 -8.22 -13.15 7.77
C ALA A 74 -8.46 -14.01 9.02
N MET A 75 -8.30 -13.44 10.22
CA MET A 75 -8.58 -14.12 11.49
C MET A 75 -10.06 -14.49 11.65
N LEU A 76 -11.00 -13.64 11.22
CA LEU A 76 -12.44 -13.94 11.28
C LEU A 76 -12.86 -15.05 10.32
N VAL A 77 -12.23 -15.12 9.14
CA VAL A 77 -12.44 -16.20 8.17
C VAL A 77 -11.91 -17.53 8.72
N ASP A 78 -10.68 -17.53 9.23
CA ASP A 78 -10.03 -18.74 9.77
C ASP A 78 -10.68 -19.22 11.08
N GLY A 79 -11.13 -18.28 11.92
CA GLY A 79 -11.87 -18.54 13.15
C GLY A 79 -13.34 -18.98 12.95
N GLY A 80 -13.81 -19.15 11.71
CA GLY A 80 -15.13 -19.70 11.41
C GLY A 80 -16.31 -18.73 11.59
N ILE A 81 -16.07 -17.43 11.81
CA ILE A 81 -17.11 -16.41 12.06
C ILE A 81 -17.57 -15.74 10.74
N GLY A 82 -17.05 -16.16 9.60
CA GLY A 82 -17.26 -15.50 8.30
C GLY A 82 -17.69 -16.37 7.12
N ARG A 83 -18.29 -17.55 7.33
CA ARG A 83 -18.85 -18.28 6.18
C ARG A 83 -20.10 -17.54 5.69
N ALA A 84 -19.96 -16.78 4.61
CA ALA A 84 -21.11 -16.36 3.81
C ALA A 84 -21.90 -17.62 3.49
N ALA A 85 -23.09 -17.73 4.10
CA ALA A 85 -23.93 -18.91 3.97
C ALA A 85 -24.20 -19.17 2.48
N GLU A 86 -24.01 -20.41 2.05
CA GLU A 86 -24.39 -20.85 0.71
C GLU A 86 -25.91 -20.71 0.58
N VAL A 87 -26.37 -19.72 -0.19
CA VAL A 87 -27.78 -19.48 -0.41
C VAL A 87 -28.34 -20.62 -1.25
N LYS A 88 -28.91 -21.64 -0.59
CA LYS A 88 -29.72 -22.64 -1.26
C LYS A 88 -31.06 -22.01 -1.64
N PRO A 89 -31.42 -21.96 -2.95
CA PRO A 89 -32.75 -21.53 -3.33
C PRO A 89 -33.78 -22.46 -2.69
N ILE A 90 -34.72 -21.88 -1.96
CA ILE A 90 -35.85 -22.59 -1.38
C ILE A 90 -36.74 -23.02 -2.57
N LEU A 91 -36.92 -24.34 -2.69
CA LEU A 91 -37.60 -25.02 -3.79
C LEU A 91 -38.87 -24.31 -4.29
N GLY A 92 -38.91 -24.09 -5.61
CA GLY A 92 -40.12 -24.25 -6.43
C GLY A 92 -41.15 -23.12 -6.44
N THR A 93 -40.93 -22.08 -7.25
CA THR A 93 -42.06 -21.33 -7.83
C THR A 93 -42.38 -21.90 -9.21
N LYS A 94 -43.27 -22.92 -9.24
CA LYS A 94 -43.95 -23.25 -10.50
C LYS A 94 -44.89 -22.10 -10.83
N LYS A 95 -44.49 -21.22 -11.76
CA LYS A 95 -45.45 -20.35 -12.43
C LYS A 95 -46.25 -21.21 -13.40
N ASN A 96 -47.48 -21.53 -12.99
CA ASN A 96 -48.47 -22.20 -13.82
C ASN A 96 -48.81 -21.40 -15.07
N ALA A 97 -49.15 -22.16 -16.10
CA ALA A 97 -49.69 -21.75 -17.38
C ALA A 97 -50.80 -20.71 -17.27
N ALA A 98 -50.74 -19.67 -18.11
CA ALA A 98 -51.88 -19.03 -18.77
C ALA A 98 -51.39 -17.89 -19.66
N ARG A 99 -51.39 -18.11 -20.99
CA ARG A 99 -52.21 -17.34 -21.94
C ARG A 99 -51.83 -17.72 -23.38
N SER A 100 -52.82 -18.29 -24.06
CA SER A 100 -52.99 -18.27 -25.50
C SER A 100 -52.91 -16.85 -26.07
#